data_AF-A0A8B6LHA7-F1
#
_entry.id   AF-A0A8B6LHA7-F1
#
_cell.length_a   1.000
_cell.length_b   1.000
_cell.length_c   1.000
_cell.angle_alpha   90.00
_cell.angle_beta   90.00
_cell.angle_gamma   90.00
#
_symmetry.space_group_name_H-M   'P 1'
#
loop_
_entity.id
_entity.type
_entity.pdbx_description
1 polymer ?
#
loop_
_entity_poly.entity_id
_entity_poly.type
_entity_poly.pdbx_seq_one_letter_code
_entity_poly.pdbx_strand_id
1 'polypeptide(L)'
;MRTASMYQRAMGASFDRLPLAVRRFHQLAGSQELHGWVDIEAPSSVAASLLAARLCFDLREAGGKLEMHLSGLRFLGVPCPRWLLPRLIAEESGDGDRLHFRVRASLPLIGTVTSYHGHLTVAESEPA
;
A
#
# COMPACT_ATOMS: atom_id res chain seq x y z
N MET A 1 13.34 1.89 23.53
CA MET A 1 13.55 1.39 22.15
C MET A 1 12.27 1.61 21.36
N ARG A 2 12.30 2.32 20.23
CA ARG A 2 11.14 2.34 19.31
C ARG A 2 10.97 0.94 18.73
N THR A 3 9.78 0.36 18.85
CA THR A 3 9.44 -0.91 18.23
C THR A 3 9.51 -0.76 16.71
N ALA A 4 10.16 -1.70 16.03
CA ALA A 4 10.21 -1.72 14.57
C ALA A 4 8.78 -1.78 14.00
N SER A 5 8.51 -1.00 12.94
CA SER A 5 7.19 -0.98 12.31
C SER A 5 6.87 -2.29 11.59
N MET A 6 5.60 -2.48 11.20
CA MET A 6 5.17 -3.70 10.50
C MET A 6 5.99 -3.95 9.22
N TYR A 7 6.16 -2.92 8.39
CA TYR A 7 6.91 -3.00 7.14
C TYR A 7 8.39 -3.29 7.37
N GLN A 8 8.99 -2.65 8.38
CA GLN A 8 10.38 -2.92 8.75
C GLN A 8 10.58 -4.36 9.21
N ARG A 9 9.63 -4.94 9.97
CA ARG A 9 9.69 -6.36 10.37
C ARG A 9 9.52 -7.32 9.19
N ALA A 10 8.67 -6.97 8.23
CA ALA A 10 8.39 -7.82 7.07
C ALA A 10 9.52 -7.78 6.02
N MET A 11 10.16 -6.63 5.83
CA MET A 11 11.21 -6.43 4.82
C MET A 11 12.63 -6.67 5.34
N GLY A 12 12.87 -6.49 6.65
CA GLY A 12 14.22 -6.54 7.21
C GLY A 12 15.13 -5.46 6.61
N ALA A 13 16.38 -5.80 6.30
CA ALA A 13 17.39 -4.85 5.83
C ALA A 13 17.05 -4.17 4.48
N SER A 14 16.14 -4.74 3.66
CA SER A 14 15.71 -4.05 2.44
C SER A 14 14.84 -2.82 2.71
N PHE A 15 14.29 -2.68 3.92
CA PHE A 15 13.55 -1.48 4.31
C PHE A 15 14.45 -0.22 4.29
N ASP A 16 15.72 -0.35 4.68
CA ASP A 16 16.63 0.80 4.76
C ASP A 16 17.04 1.34 3.39
N ARG A 17 16.83 0.56 2.32
CA ARG A 17 17.05 0.93 0.92
C ARG A 17 15.88 1.73 0.32
N LEU A 18 14.74 1.78 1.00
CA LEU A 18 13.60 2.58 0.55
C LEU A 18 13.89 4.08 0.70
N PRO A 19 13.27 4.92 -0.14
CA PRO A 19 13.33 6.36 0.03
C PRO A 19 12.92 6.80 1.43
N LEU A 20 13.53 7.87 1.92
CA LEU A 20 13.33 8.35 3.29
C LEU A 20 11.86 8.65 3.59
N ALA A 21 11.13 9.29 2.66
CA ALA A 21 9.70 9.58 2.82
C ALA A 21 8.85 8.31 3.01
N VAL A 22 9.14 7.24 2.25
CA VAL A 22 8.46 5.93 2.37
C VAL A 22 8.75 5.31 3.74
N ARG A 23 10.01 5.33 4.17
CA ARG A 23 10.41 4.80 5.49
C ARG A 23 9.73 5.53 6.62
N ARG A 24 9.71 6.87 6.57
CA ARG A 24 9.09 7.73 7.58
C ARG A 24 7.58 7.47 7.67
N PHE A 25 6.90 7.42 6.52
CA PHE A 25 5.47 7.14 6.46
C PHE A 25 5.12 5.83 7.17
N HIS A 26 5.87 4.75 6.89
CA HIS A 26 5.68 3.45 7.53
C HIS A 26 6.22 3.34 8.96
N GLN A 27 6.77 4.42 9.52
CA GLN A 27 7.19 4.53 10.92
C GLN A 27 6.28 5.45 11.76
N LEU A 28 5.31 6.10 11.11
CA LEU A 28 4.26 6.86 11.78
C LEU A 28 3.46 5.96 12.72
N ALA A 29 3.05 6.50 13.86
CA ALA A 29 2.28 5.81 14.87
C ALA A 29 1.26 6.75 15.50
N GLY A 30 0.15 6.20 15.99
CA GLY A 30 -0.96 7.00 16.50
C GLY A 30 -1.75 7.68 15.38
N SER A 31 -2.52 8.71 15.73
CA SER A 31 -3.27 9.51 14.77
C SER A 31 -2.34 10.53 14.12
N GLN A 32 -2.27 10.55 12.79
CA GLN A 32 -1.46 11.49 12.03
C GLN A 32 -2.32 12.05 10.90
N GLU A 33 -2.24 13.36 10.70
CA GLU A 33 -2.80 14.03 9.53
C GLU A 33 -1.65 14.34 8.57
N LEU A 34 -1.84 14.02 7.29
CA LEU A 34 -0.87 14.26 6.24
C LEU A 34 -1.53 15.06 5.13
N HIS A 35 -0.79 16.01 4.57
CA HIS A 35 -1.26 16.83 3.47
C HIS A 35 -0.72 16.31 2.14
N GLY A 36 -1.49 16.49 1.07
CA GLY A 36 -1.07 16.08 -0.25
C GLY A 36 -2.18 16.18 -1.28
N TRP A 37 -1.92 15.60 -2.44
CA TRP A 37 -2.88 15.53 -3.54
C TRP A 37 -3.11 14.08 -3.92
N VAL A 38 -4.37 13.73 -4.17
CA VAL A 38 -4.78 12.40 -4.56
C VAL A 38 -5.80 12.51 -5.69
N ASP A 39 -5.56 11.80 -6.78
CA ASP A 39 -6.56 11.49 -7.79
C ASP A 39 -7.16 10.12 -7.48
N ILE A 40 -8.48 10.03 -7.51
CA ILE A 40 -9.23 8.83 -7.16
C ILE A 40 -10.24 8.58 -8.27
N GLU A 41 -10.12 7.43 -8.94
CA GLU A 41 -11.17 6.92 -9.80
C GLU A 41 -12.24 6.25 -8.93
N ALA A 42 -13.50 6.67 -9.11
CA ALA A 42 -14.62 6.14 -8.34
C ALA A 42 -14.72 4.60 -8.47
N PRO A 43 -15.01 3.88 -7.38
CA PRO A 43 -15.16 2.45 -7.43
C PRO A 43 -16.34 2.08 -8.33
N SER A 44 -16.09 1.16 -9.27
CA SER A 44 -17.11 0.77 -10.27
C SER A 44 -18.15 -0.22 -9.73
N SER A 45 -18.00 -0.73 -8.49
CA SER A 45 -18.90 -1.75 -7.95
C SER A 45 -19.15 -1.64 -6.44
N VAL A 46 -20.42 -1.54 -6.05
CA VAL A 46 -20.87 -1.60 -4.64
C VAL A 46 -20.66 -3.01 -4.05
N ALA A 47 -20.69 -4.05 -4.89
CA ALA A 47 -20.55 -5.43 -4.46
C ALA A 47 -19.15 -5.78 -3.93
N ALA A 48 -18.09 -5.12 -4.42
CA ALA A 48 -16.73 -5.32 -3.91
C ALA A 48 -16.58 -4.83 -2.45
N SER A 49 -17.40 -3.87 -2.02
CA SER A 49 -17.32 -3.26 -0.69
C SER A 49 -17.93 -4.10 0.44
N LEU A 50 -18.73 -5.12 0.12
CA LEU A 50 -19.48 -5.91 1.12
C LEU A 50 -18.78 -7.20 1.55
N LEU A 51 -17.58 -7.46 1.03
CA LEU A 51 -16.93 -8.75 1.10
C LEU A 51 -15.65 -8.70 1.94
N ALA A 52 -15.63 -9.43 3.05
CA ALA A 52 -14.44 -9.59 3.88
C ALA A 52 -13.43 -10.52 3.19
N ALA A 53 -12.37 -9.92 2.64
CA ALA A 53 -11.25 -10.64 2.04
C ALA A 53 -9.96 -10.42 2.85
N ARG A 54 -9.19 -11.48 3.06
CA ARG A 54 -7.83 -11.38 3.59
C ARG A 54 -6.84 -11.39 2.43
N LEU A 55 -6.19 -10.26 2.22
CA LEU A 55 -5.11 -10.10 1.25
C LEU A 55 -3.77 -10.38 1.93
N CYS A 56 -2.89 -11.12 1.26
CA CYS A 56 -1.53 -11.39 1.70
C CYS A 56 -0.57 -10.80 0.67
N PHE A 57 0.44 -10.08 1.15
CA PHE A 57 1.37 -9.32 0.31
C PHE A 57 2.80 -9.72 0.57
N ASP A 58 3.57 -9.80 -0.51
CA ASP A 58 5.02 -9.81 -0.47
C ASP A 58 5.50 -8.37 -0.68
N LEU A 59 6.29 -7.86 0.26
CA LEU A 59 6.85 -6.52 0.22
C LEU A 59 8.26 -6.57 -0.36
N ARG A 60 8.52 -5.79 -1.41
CA ARG A 60 9.81 -5.79 -2.12
C ARG A 60 10.33 -4.38 -2.29
N GLU A 61 11.62 -4.19 -2.02
CA GLU A 61 12.33 -3.01 -2.49
C GLU A 61 12.84 -3.28 -3.91
N ALA A 62 12.48 -2.41 -4.84
CA ALA A 62 12.92 -2.49 -6.22
C ALA A 62 13.18 -1.07 -6.77
N GLY A 63 14.45 -0.75 -7.02
CA GLY A 63 14.84 0.49 -7.69
C GLY A 63 14.41 1.76 -6.95
N GLY A 64 14.48 1.76 -5.62
CA GLY A 64 14.03 2.90 -4.81
C GLY A 64 12.50 3.01 -4.71
N LYS A 65 11.79 1.91 -4.93
CA LYS A 65 10.36 1.80 -4.69
C LYS A 65 10.06 0.66 -3.74
N LEU A 66 8.99 0.82 -2.97
CA LEU A 66 8.30 -0.27 -2.30
C LEU A 66 7.22 -0.80 -3.23
N GLU A 67 7.34 -2.07 -3.61
CA GLU A 67 6.30 -2.79 -4.36
C GLU A 67 5.60 -3.79 -3.44
N MET A 68 4.27 -3.75 -3.43
CA MET A 68 3.43 -4.67 -2.65
C MET A 68 2.73 -5.63 -3.60
N HIS A 69 3.25 -6.85 -3.69
CA HIS A 69 2.77 -7.86 -4.62
C HIS A 69 1.76 -8.75 -3.92
N LEU A 70 0.54 -8.84 -4.44
CA LEU A 70 -0.46 -9.74 -3.89
C LEU A 70 -0.02 -11.20 -4.09
N SER A 71 0.36 -11.88 -3.00
CA SER A 71 0.79 -13.29 -3.02
C SER A 71 -0.34 -14.26 -2.66
N GLY A 72 -1.43 -13.78 -2.07
CA GLY A 72 -2.61 -14.61 -1.81
C GLY A 72 -3.87 -13.84 -1.40
N LEU A 73 -5.02 -14.48 -1.60
CA LEU A 73 -6.32 -13.98 -1.17
C LEU A 73 -7.13 -15.12 -0.55
N ARG A 74 -7.75 -14.87 0.60
CA ARG A 74 -8.77 -15.75 1.18
C ARG A 74 -10.10 -15.02 1.26
N PHE A 75 -11.13 -15.69 0.74
CA PHE A 75 -12.51 -15.22 0.78
C PHE A 75 -13.29 -16.10 1.74
N LEU A 76 -13.87 -15.52 2.80
CA LEU A 76 -14.57 -16.26 3.87
C LEU A 76 -13.73 -17.44 4.43
N GLY A 77 -12.40 -17.28 4.51
CA GLY A 77 -11.46 -18.31 4.97
C GLY A 77 -10.97 -19.30 3.90
N VAL A 78 -11.64 -19.39 2.76
CA VAL A 78 -11.30 -20.30 1.66
C VAL A 78 -10.26 -19.63 0.72
N PRO A 79 -9.19 -20.33 0.32
CA PRO A 79 -8.27 -19.84 -0.70
C PRO A 79 -9.01 -19.48 -1.99
N CYS A 80 -8.83 -18.24 -2.46
CA CYS A 80 -9.43 -17.79 -3.70
C CYS A 80 -8.78 -18.51 -4.90
N PRO A 81 -9.55 -19.04 -5.85
CA PRO A 81 -9.00 -19.59 -7.08
C PRO A 81 -8.15 -18.55 -7.83
N ARG A 82 -7.03 -18.98 -8.42
CA ARG A 82 -6.08 -18.07 -9.08
C ARG A 82 -6.70 -17.23 -10.20
N TRP A 83 -7.72 -17.76 -10.88
CA TRP A 83 -8.43 -17.08 -11.96
C TRP A 83 -9.39 -15.98 -11.48
N LEU A 84 -9.70 -15.93 -10.18
CA LEU A 84 -10.51 -14.88 -9.55
C LEU A 84 -9.65 -13.88 -8.75
N LEU A 85 -8.34 -14.11 -8.67
CA LEU A 85 -7.44 -13.20 -7.95
C LEU A 85 -7.44 -11.82 -8.63
N PRO A 86 -7.57 -10.74 -7.84
CA PRO A 86 -7.48 -9.40 -8.40
C PRO A 86 -6.06 -9.15 -8.89
N ARG A 87 -5.97 -8.41 -10.01
CA ARG A 87 -4.72 -7.75 -10.37
C ARG A 87 -4.60 -6.52 -9.49
N LEU A 88 -3.56 -6.49 -8.67
CA LEU A 88 -3.29 -5.40 -7.75
C LEU A 88 -1.89 -4.85 -8.02
N ILE A 89 -1.83 -3.56 -8.28
CA ILE A 89 -0.60 -2.78 -8.34
C ILE A 89 -0.63 -1.87 -7.11
N ALA A 90 0.39 -1.95 -6.29
CA ALA A 90 0.58 -1.07 -5.14
C ALA A 90 2.07 -0.76 -5.06
N GLU A 91 2.42 0.45 -5.48
CA GLU A 91 3.78 0.96 -5.54
C GLU A 91 3.89 2.27 -4.75
N GLU A 92 4.99 2.42 -4.03
CA GLU A 92 5.32 3.64 -3.32
C GLU A 92 6.77 4.03 -3.61
N SER A 93 6.99 5.30 -3.90
CA SER A 93 8.31 5.90 -4.10
C SER A 93 8.42 7.19 -3.30
N GLY A 94 9.62 7.75 -3.22
CA GLY A 94 9.82 9.02 -2.52
C GLY A 94 10.75 9.95 -3.25
N ASP A 95 10.44 11.24 -3.16
CA ASP A 95 11.29 12.34 -3.61
C ASP A 95 11.28 13.43 -2.53
N GLY A 96 12.45 13.70 -1.93
CA GLY A 96 12.55 14.59 -0.76
C GLY A 96 11.67 14.14 0.41
N ASP A 97 10.72 14.99 0.78
CA ASP A 97 9.72 14.76 1.82
C ASP A 97 8.39 14.20 1.29
N ARG A 98 8.28 13.97 -0.02
CA ARG A 98 7.05 13.49 -0.65
C ARG A 98 7.08 11.99 -0.82
N LEU A 99 6.06 11.34 -0.26
CA LEU A 99 5.69 9.98 -0.59
C LEU A 99 4.79 10.01 -1.82
N HIS A 100 5.20 9.38 -2.90
CA HIS A 100 4.37 9.14 -4.07
C HIS A 100 3.82 7.72 -4.02
N PHE A 101 2.53 7.55 -4.27
CA PHE A 101 1.90 6.23 -4.29
C PHE A 101 1.05 6.06 -5.54
N ARG A 102 0.95 4.81 -5.97
CA ARG A 102 0.08 4.38 -7.05
C ARG A 102 -0.55 3.05 -6.67
N VAL A 103 -1.87 3.04 -6.55
CA VAL A 103 -2.63 1.84 -6.22
C VAL A 103 -3.71 1.63 -7.26
N ARG A 104 -3.78 0.41 -7.78
CA ARG A 104 -4.83 -0.01 -8.70
C ARG A 104 -5.22 -1.44 -8.43
N ALA A 105 -6.49 -1.67 -8.16
CA ALA A 105 -7.07 -2.99 -8.00
C ALA A 105 -8.11 -3.23 -9.10
N SER A 106 -8.02 -4.38 -9.77
CA SER A 106 -9.04 -4.84 -10.70
C SER A 106 -9.35 -6.31 -10.52
N LEU A 107 -10.61 -6.67 -10.71
CA LEU A 107 -11.08 -8.05 -10.67
C LEU A 107 -11.31 -8.57 -12.09
N PRO A 108 -11.07 -9.88 -12.33
CA PRO A 108 -11.52 -10.54 -13.55
C PRO A 108 -13.02 -10.30 -13.76
N LEU A 109 -13.43 -9.99 -15.00
CA LEU A 109 -14.82 -9.74 -15.43
C LEU A 109 -15.49 -8.46 -14.91
N ILE A 110 -15.11 -7.96 -13.72
CA ILE A 110 -15.70 -6.76 -13.10
C ILE A 110 -14.92 -5.49 -13.53
N GLY A 111 -13.63 -5.64 -13.89
CA GLY A 111 -12.79 -4.51 -14.26
C GLY A 111 -12.19 -3.78 -13.04
N THR A 112 -11.88 -2.50 -13.18
CA THR A 112 -11.23 -1.70 -12.14
C THR A 112 -12.16 -1.52 -10.94
N VAL A 113 -11.74 -2.01 -9.77
CA VAL A 113 -12.47 -1.85 -8.51
C VAL A 113 -12.11 -0.53 -7.84
N THR A 114 -10.84 -0.18 -7.82
CA THR A 114 -10.36 1.11 -7.32
C THR A 114 -9.04 1.46 -7.99
N SER A 115 -8.81 2.75 -8.22
CA SER A 115 -7.56 3.29 -8.75
C SER A 115 -7.36 4.63 -8.06
N TYR A 116 -6.23 4.80 -7.41
CA TYR A 116 -5.85 6.07 -6.83
C TYR A 116 -4.34 6.25 -6.90
N HIS A 117 -3.94 7.48 -7.12
CA HIS A 117 -2.53 7.85 -7.15
C HIS A 117 -2.36 9.26 -6.66
N GLY A 118 -1.15 9.59 -6.24
CA GLY A 118 -0.92 10.91 -5.70
C GLY A 118 0.38 10.99 -4.93
N HIS A 119 0.45 12.01 -4.10
CA HIS A 119 1.54 12.18 -3.17
C HIS A 119 1.06 12.77 -1.85
N LEU A 120 1.74 12.38 -0.77
CA LEU A 120 1.60 12.97 0.56
C LEU A 120 2.95 13.56 0.97
N THR A 121 2.91 14.71 1.63
CA THR A 121 4.06 15.28 2.29
C THR A 121 4.22 14.62 3.65
N VAL A 122 5.36 13.97 3.85
CA VAL A 122 5.74 13.29 5.08
C VAL A 122 6.83 14.12 5.74
N ALA A 123 6.41 15.23 6.35
CA ALA A 123 7.29 16.06 7.15
C ALA A 123 7.80 15.29 8.39
N GLU A 124 8.94 15.72 8.92
CA GLU A 124 9.40 15.23 10.21
C GLU A 124 8.36 15.61 11.27
N SER A 125 7.82 14.60 11.97
CA SER A 125 6.90 14.83 13.08
C SER A 125 7.60 15.73 14.09
N GLU A 126 7.10 16.96 14.28
CA GLU A 126 7.61 17.84 15.33
C GLU A 126 7.38 17.12 16.67
N PRO A 127 8.41 16.98 17.53
CA PRO A 127 8.26 16.27 18.79
C PRO A 127 7.25 17.02 19.66
N ALA A 128 6.14 16.34 19.98
CA ALA A 128 5.18 16.77 20.99
C ALA A 128 5.82 16.79 22.39
#